data_AF-A0A852Q234-F1
#
_entry.id   AF-A0A852Q234-F1
#
_cell.length_a   1.000
_cell.length_b   1.000
_cell.length_c   1.000
_cell.angle_alpha   90.00
_cell.angle_beta   90.00
_cell.angle_gamma   90.00
#
_symmetry.space_group_name_H-M   'P 1'
#
loop_
_entity.id
_entity.type
_entity.pdbx_description
1 polymer ?
#
loop_
_entity_poly.entity_id
_entity_poly.type
_entity_poly.pdbx_seq_one_letter_code
_entity_poly.pdbx_strand_id
1 'polypeptide(L)'
;QGSRISAEGDAQFIAKNSVDFGVAVHTQSQQASTKSSGFSLDGTAKYVAGVHTQRENGDTSLRQEVGTQISIGGKSTTIAEKGDITLKGTTFVSNDKNILQANNGDVKLLTAETTDRSTQMRKGHSVGEAAISDTERFFGYNRTRMNQDGEQITHKGSQLASLNSTVDVYAGKDYLQTASEVLAKEKVNINAQNIIINNAINHQDNSYSESDLKIGQFSRVKSPIIDLINTIEGAVKNDKASDRLKAANVMSVAAQGYNLYNSISKMATKDPKSNTYLLRVESGSGVAHSRQSQEGLADISVGSRINAKDINLIARGDDKQKANEKGERQLGSINLTHTDLTSRDEQGKRIQDSSIMLTGNKLNIQAGETHTQFKGRNQSVGVEVGMAATVGAQTGVGVYARVGGSSGKEDGESKTYQASHLDAQTVTLNSQGDTNLLGSQVKGNTVNANVGGKLNIESLQDEERFKTKSSGGGLEVEFGFGNNWSVSGYGNASKGTTHRKQVNEQAGIFAEEGGYHINAQNVHLKGGAIASTNPTNSKLATNKLTFEDIQNESSSSAASASISGSIKESKEKWVDNET
;
A
#
# COMPACT_ATOMS: atom_id res chain seq x y z
N GLN A 1 2.46 6.67 -24.57
CA GLN A 1 1.29 7.36 -23.96
C GLN A 1 0.04 6.57 -24.35
N GLY A 2 -0.90 6.37 -23.42
CA GLY A 2 -2.20 5.76 -23.73
C GLY A 2 -3.06 6.66 -24.64
N SER A 3 -4.12 6.10 -25.23
CA SER A 3 -5.06 6.86 -26.05
C SER A 3 -5.73 7.96 -25.23
N ARG A 4 -5.96 9.13 -25.84
CA ARG A 4 -6.67 10.26 -25.23
C ARG A 4 -7.86 10.63 -26.09
N ILE A 5 -9.06 10.50 -25.55
CA ILE A 5 -10.33 10.75 -26.24
C ILE A 5 -11.08 11.84 -25.47
N SER A 6 -11.53 12.87 -26.17
CA SER A 6 -12.37 13.91 -25.56
C SER A 6 -13.50 14.31 -26.48
N ALA A 7 -14.68 14.50 -25.91
CA ALA A 7 -15.84 15.06 -26.57
C ALA A 7 -16.46 16.16 -25.68
N GLU A 8 -16.91 17.26 -26.29
CA GLU A 8 -17.64 18.30 -25.55
C GLU A 8 -19.10 17.92 -25.30
N GLY A 9 -19.71 17.12 -26.18
CA GLY A 9 -21.08 16.59 -26.03
C GLY A 9 -21.09 15.10 -25.68
N ASP A 10 -22.08 14.38 -26.20
CA ASP A 10 -22.25 12.95 -26.00
C ASP A 10 -21.23 12.11 -26.80
N ALA A 11 -20.94 10.91 -26.32
CA ALA A 11 -20.10 9.94 -27.03
C ALA A 11 -20.66 8.51 -26.94
N GLN A 12 -20.46 7.75 -28.02
CA GLN A 12 -20.86 6.34 -28.10
C GLN A 12 -19.73 5.46 -28.62
N PHE A 13 -19.53 4.31 -27.98
CA PHE A 13 -18.58 3.28 -28.37
C PHE A 13 -19.34 1.97 -28.57
N ILE A 14 -19.55 1.54 -29.81
CA ILE A 14 -20.40 0.38 -30.12
C ILE A 14 -19.60 -0.66 -30.88
N ALA A 15 -19.62 -1.91 -30.40
CA ALA A 15 -19.02 -3.03 -31.09
C ALA A 15 -19.93 -4.27 -31.08
N LYS A 16 -19.93 -5.00 -32.18
CA LYS A 16 -20.62 -6.30 -32.29
C LYS A 16 -20.02 -7.34 -31.35
N ASN A 17 -18.70 -7.33 -31.18
CA ASN A 17 -17.97 -8.24 -30.30
C ASN A 17 -17.66 -7.53 -28.99
N SER A 18 -16.39 -7.25 -28.71
CA SER A 18 -15.94 -6.60 -27.48
C SER A 18 -15.53 -5.14 -27.71
N VAL A 19 -15.57 -4.33 -26.64
CA VAL A 19 -14.96 -2.99 -26.59
C VAL A 19 -13.84 -3.01 -25.55
N ASP A 20 -12.60 -2.81 -25.99
CA ASP A 20 -11.42 -2.86 -25.11
C ASP A 20 -10.72 -1.50 -25.04
N PHE A 21 -10.84 -0.84 -23.89
CA PHE A 21 -10.04 0.33 -23.52
C PHE A 21 -8.76 -0.16 -22.83
N GLY A 22 -7.76 -0.45 -23.66
CA GLY A 22 -6.50 -1.03 -23.23
C GLY A 22 -5.45 0.00 -22.76
N VAL A 23 -4.22 -0.50 -22.66
CA VAL A 23 -3.03 0.21 -22.21
C VAL A 23 -2.02 0.33 -23.34
N ALA A 24 -1.26 1.42 -23.36
CA ALA A 24 -0.01 1.50 -24.10
C ALA A 24 1.15 1.11 -23.18
N VAL A 25 2.04 0.23 -23.64
CA VAL A 25 3.20 -0.20 -22.85
C VAL A 25 4.39 0.69 -23.17
N HIS A 26 4.95 1.33 -22.15
CA HIS A 26 6.21 2.06 -22.22
C HIS A 26 7.30 1.22 -21.56
N THR A 27 8.35 0.90 -22.31
CA THR A 27 9.51 0.19 -21.78
C THR A 27 10.73 1.07 -21.89
N GLN A 28 11.42 1.28 -20.78
CA GLN A 28 12.71 1.95 -20.73
C GLN A 28 13.70 1.01 -20.08
N SER A 29 14.84 0.81 -20.71
CA SER A 29 15.99 0.15 -20.09
C SER A 29 17.17 1.10 -20.11
N GLN A 30 17.91 1.12 -19.02
CA GLN A 30 19.15 1.86 -18.92
C GLN A 30 20.23 0.91 -18.43
N GLN A 31 21.32 0.88 -19.17
CA GLN A 31 22.53 0.17 -18.76
C GLN A 31 23.59 1.23 -18.54
N ALA A 32 24.16 1.26 -17.34
CA ALA A 32 25.27 2.10 -16.98
C ALA A 32 26.46 1.20 -16.66
N SER A 33 27.56 1.36 -17.39
CA SER A 33 28.84 0.78 -17.00
C SER A 33 29.84 1.91 -16.87
N THR A 34 30.26 2.18 -15.64
CA THR A 34 31.28 3.16 -15.35
C THR A 34 32.55 2.44 -14.90
N LYS A 35 33.67 2.89 -15.46
CA LYS A 35 34.99 2.52 -15.02
C LYS A 35 35.74 3.81 -14.76
N SER A 36 36.05 4.08 -13.50
CA SER A 36 36.90 5.20 -13.13
C SER A 36 38.24 4.66 -12.66
N SER A 37 39.30 5.33 -13.08
CA SER A 37 40.62 5.16 -12.50
C SER A 37 41.28 6.52 -12.45
N GLY A 38 41.86 6.88 -11.31
CA GLY A 38 42.46 8.18 -11.12
C GLY A 38 43.73 8.09 -10.31
N PHE A 39 44.60 9.04 -10.58
CA PHE A 39 45.78 9.32 -9.79
C PHE A 39 45.59 10.69 -9.14
N SER A 40 45.76 10.75 -7.82
CA SER A 40 45.73 12.00 -7.06
C SER A 40 47.11 12.29 -6.52
N LEU A 41 47.52 13.55 -6.67
CA LEU A 41 48.73 14.09 -6.08
C LEU A 41 48.34 15.35 -5.30
N ASP A 42 48.35 15.28 -3.97
CA ASP A 42 48.06 16.45 -3.12
C ASP A 42 49.38 17.10 -2.69
N GLY A 43 49.60 18.34 -3.11
CA GLY A 43 50.79 19.13 -2.80
C GLY A 43 50.69 19.91 -1.48
N THR A 44 49.52 19.94 -0.85
CA THR A 44 49.28 20.74 0.36
C THR A 44 49.65 19.99 1.65
N ALA A 45 49.76 18.66 1.60
CA ALA A 45 50.31 17.81 2.66
C ALA A 45 51.40 16.88 2.09
N LYS A 46 52.68 17.24 2.24
CA LYS A 46 53.88 16.42 1.97
C LYS A 46 53.75 15.38 0.82
N TYR A 47 53.76 15.80 -0.44
CA TYR A 47 53.93 14.96 -1.65
C TYR A 47 53.35 13.53 -1.54
N VAL A 48 52.03 13.41 -1.41
CA VAL A 48 51.38 12.09 -1.33
C VAL A 48 50.71 11.76 -2.66
N ALA A 49 50.92 10.53 -3.11
CA ALA A 49 50.34 9.98 -4.33
C ALA A 49 49.36 8.84 -3.97
N GLY A 50 48.24 8.78 -4.68
CA GLY A 50 47.30 7.66 -4.54
C GLY A 50 46.67 7.28 -5.86
N VAL A 51 46.26 6.02 -5.95
CA VAL A 51 45.57 5.45 -7.11
C VAL A 51 44.24 4.86 -6.66
N HIS A 52 43.20 5.09 -7.45
CA HIS A 52 41.93 4.42 -7.28
C HIS A 52 41.46 3.80 -8.59
N THR A 53 40.70 2.72 -8.47
CA THR A 53 40.02 2.03 -9.56
C THR A 53 38.65 1.60 -9.05
N GLN A 54 37.60 2.04 -9.72
CA GLN A 54 36.24 1.62 -9.44
C GLN A 54 35.57 1.17 -10.73
N ARG A 55 34.82 0.09 -10.62
CA ARG A 55 33.91 -0.38 -11.66
C ARG A 55 32.52 -0.50 -11.07
N GLU A 56 31.56 0.04 -11.79
CA GLU A 56 30.17 -0.03 -11.42
C GLU A 56 29.36 -0.36 -12.66
N ASN A 57 28.50 -1.37 -12.53
CA ASN A 57 27.53 -1.75 -13.53
C ASN A 57 26.17 -1.61 -12.89
N GLY A 58 25.25 -0.92 -13.55
CA GLY A 58 23.85 -0.85 -13.16
C GLY A 58 22.99 -1.15 -14.37
N ASP A 59 22.01 -2.02 -14.21
CA ASP A 59 20.95 -2.24 -15.18
C ASP A 59 19.62 -1.89 -14.51
N THR A 60 18.89 -0.95 -15.09
CA THR A 60 17.52 -0.63 -14.66
C THR A 60 16.57 -0.86 -15.83
N SER A 61 15.37 -1.35 -15.52
CA SER A 61 14.31 -1.51 -16.49
C SER A 61 12.98 -1.11 -15.89
N LEU A 62 12.30 -0.20 -16.56
CA LEU A 62 10.94 0.23 -16.26
C LEU A 62 10.02 -0.26 -17.37
N ARG A 63 9.00 -1.06 -17.01
CA ARG A 63 7.88 -1.38 -17.88
C ARG A 63 6.62 -0.79 -17.27
N GLN A 64 6.03 0.19 -17.94
CA GLN A 64 4.86 0.91 -17.47
C GLN A 64 3.70 0.76 -18.45
N GLU A 65 2.58 0.24 -17.98
CA GLU A 65 1.32 0.28 -18.71
C GLU A 65 0.60 1.61 -18.46
N VAL A 66 0.28 2.33 -19.53
CA VAL A 66 -0.43 3.61 -19.48
C VAL A 66 -1.80 3.45 -20.12
N GLY A 67 -2.85 3.45 -19.29
CA GLY A 67 -4.22 3.28 -19.73
C GLY A 67 -4.79 4.45 -20.53
N THR A 68 -5.93 4.19 -21.15
CA THR A 68 -6.67 5.16 -21.96
C THR A 68 -7.31 6.24 -21.09
N GLN A 69 -7.37 7.49 -21.57
CA GLN A 69 -8.05 8.61 -20.91
C GLN A 69 -9.21 9.08 -21.79
N ILE A 70 -10.43 9.06 -21.24
CA ILE A 70 -11.67 9.42 -21.93
C ILE A 70 -12.40 10.46 -21.11
N SER A 71 -12.68 11.62 -21.72
CA SER A 71 -13.38 12.74 -21.08
C SER A 71 -14.53 13.23 -21.95
N ILE A 72 -15.75 12.89 -21.55
CA ILE A 72 -16.99 13.16 -22.28
C ILE A 72 -17.79 14.26 -21.58
N GLY A 73 -18.26 15.26 -22.33
CA GLY A 73 -18.93 16.42 -21.77
C GLY A 73 -20.42 16.33 -21.60
N GLY A 74 -21.06 15.35 -22.24
CA GLY A 74 -22.43 14.95 -21.97
C GLY A 74 -22.49 13.51 -21.49
N LYS A 75 -23.40 12.73 -22.08
CA LYS A 75 -23.61 11.31 -21.82
C LYS A 75 -22.60 10.45 -22.58
N SER A 76 -22.08 9.44 -21.90
CA SER A 76 -21.26 8.38 -22.49
C SER A 76 -22.04 7.06 -22.55
N THR A 77 -21.93 6.32 -23.65
CA THR A 77 -22.51 4.98 -23.76
C THR A 77 -21.58 4.03 -24.50
N THR A 78 -21.21 2.93 -23.84
CA THR A 78 -20.41 1.85 -24.41
C THR A 78 -21.26 0.60 -24.52
N ILE A 79 -21.34 0.00 -25.72
CA ILE A 79 -22.17 -1.17 -26.00
C ILE A 79 -21.31 -2.26 -26.65
N ALA A 80 -21.31 -3.44 -26.04
CA ALA A 80 -20.80 -4.68 -26.61
C ALA A 80 -21.99 -5.63 -26.84
N GLU A 81 -22.32 -5.92 -28.10
CA GLU A 81 -23.51 -6.73 -28.41
C GLU A 81 -23.34 -8.21 -28.03
N LYS A 82 -22.15 -8.77 -28.25
CA LYS A 82 -21.89 -10.20 -28.02
C LYS A 82 -20.72 -10.48 -27.09
N GLY A 83 -19.75 -9.58 -27.04
CA GLY A 83 -18.52 -9.72 -26.28
C GLY A 83 -18.51 -8.88 -25.01
N ASP A 84 -17.31 -8.63 -24.54
CA ASP A 84 -17.05 -8.00 -23.24
C ASP A 84 -16.78 -6.49 -23.38
N ILE A 85 -16.88 -5.77 -22.28
CA ILE A 85 -16.33 -4.41 -22.14
C ILE A 85 -15.18 -4.47 -21.15
N THR A 86 -13.97 -4.13 -21.59
CA THR A 86 -12.78 -4.11 -20.74
C THR A 86 -12.21 -2.70 -20.62
N LEU A 87 -12.00 -2.24 -19.40
CA LEU A 87 -11.24 -1.04 -19.06
C LEU A 87 -9.99 -1.51 -18.31
N LYS A 88 -8.78 -1.27 -18.83
CA LYS A 88 -7.52 -1.58 -18.14
C LYS A 88 -6.74 -0.29 -17.86
N GLY A 89 -6.55 0.03 -16.58
CA GLY A 89 -5.96 1.29 -16.10
C GLY A 89 -6.59 2.56 -16.71
N THR A 90 -7.84 2.45 -17.18
CA THR A 90 -8.49 3.47 -18.00
C THR A 90 -9.19 4.48 -17.11
N THR A 91 -8.98 5.77 -17.38
CA THR A 91 -9.77 6.84 -16.76
C THR A 91 -10.88 7.25 -17.73
N PHE A 92 -12.12 6.92 -17.39
CA PHE A 92 -13.31 7.19 -18.20
C PHE A 92 -14.29 8.06 -17.43
N VAL A 93 -14.30 9.35 -17.75
CA VAL A 93 -15.15 10.35 -17.10
C VAL A 93 -16.20 10.87 -18.08
N SER A 94 -17.45 10.91 -17.65
CA SER A 94 -18.53 11.67 -18.30
C SER A 94 -19.05 12.75 -17.37
N ASN A 95 -19.50 13.88 -17.93
CA ASN A 95 -20.18 14.90 -17.14
C ASN A 95 -21.54 14.40 -16.65
N ASP A 96 -22.32 13.81 -17.56
CA ASP A 96 -23.64 13.24 -17.27
C ASP A 96 -23.51 11.73 -17.12
N LYS A 97 -24.46 10.93 -17.63
CA LYS A 97 -24.49 9.48 -17.44
C LYS A 97 -23.30 8.78 -18.10
N ASN A 98 -22.71 7.81 -17.40
CA ASN A 98 -21.74 6.87 -17.96
C ASN A 98 -22.35 5.47 -18.02
N ILE A 99 -22.58 4.94 -19.22
CA ILE A 99 -23.27 3.66 -19.40
C ILE A 99 -22.32 2.64 -20.03
N LEU A 100 -22.14 1.50 -19.37
CA LEU A 100 -21.47 0.31 -19.94
C LEU A 100 -22.49 -0.82 -20.07
N GLN A 101 -22.70 -1.31 -21.29
CA GLN A 101 -23.68 -2.34 -21.59
C GLN A 101 -23.06 -3.47 -22.43
N ALA A 102 -22.65 -4.55 -21.78
CA ALA A 102 -22.25 -5.79 -22.44
C ALA A 102 -23.46 -6.74 -22.46
N ASN A 103 -24.17 -6.89 -23.57
CA ASN A 103 -25.45 -7.62 -23.59
C ASN A 103 -25.30 -9.11 -23.28
N ASN A 104 -24.20 -9.72 -23.71
CA ASN A 104 -23.95 -11.17 -23.60
C ASN A 104 -22.56 -11.51 -23.06
N GLY A 105 -21.78 -10.50 -22.64
CA GLY A 105 -20.43 -10.66 -22.11
C GLY A 105 -20.26 -10.04 -20.74
N ASP A 106 -19.00 -9.99 -20.32
CA ASP A 106 -18.57 -9.44 -19.04
C ASP A 106 -18.33 -7.93 -19.13
N VAL A 107 -18.32 -7.27 -17.98
CA VAL A 107 -17.74 -5.92 -17.83
C VAL A 107 -16.59 -6.00 -16.84
N LYS A 108 -15.39 -5.60 -17.27
CA LYS A 108 -14.13 -5.77 -16.54
C LYS A 108 -13.43 -4.44 -16.34
N LEU A 109 -13.24 -4.01 -15.09
CA LEU A 109 -12.43 -2.87 -14.69
C LEU A 109 -11.14 -3.39 -14.04
N LEU A 110 -10.04 -3.33 -14.78
CA LEU A 110 -8.75 -3.93 -14.46
C LEU A 110 -7.68 -2.86 -14.21
N THR A 111 -6.57 -3.30 -13.63
CA THR A 111 -5.40 -2.49 -13.32
C THR A 111 -4.42 -2.44 -14.49
N ALA A 112 -3.78 -1.29 -14.69
CA ALA A 112 -2.53 -1.18 -15.42
C ALA A 112 -1.36 -1.44 -14.47
N GLU A 113 -0.36 -2.18 -14.94
CA GLU A 113 0.81 -2.57 -14.15
C GLU A 113 2.02 -1.69 -14.46
N THR A 114 2.77 -1.29 -13.44
CA THR A 114 4.11 -0.71 -13.59
C THR A 114 5.12 -1.57 -12.85
N THR A 115 6.05 -2.15 -13.59
CA THR A 115 7.18 -2.93 -13.09
C THR A 115 8.44 -2.09 -13.17
N ASP A 116 9.09 -1.84 -12.04
CA ASP A 116 10.44 -1.31 -11.97
C ASP A 116 11.39 -2.42 -11.51
N ARG A 117 12.51 -2.57 -12.19
CA ARG A 117 13.59 -3.47 -11.79
C ARG A 117 14.89 -2.72 -11.82
N SER A 118 15.68 -2.85 -10.77
CA SER A 118 17.00 -2.27 -10.68
C SER A 118 17.99 -3.28 -10.17
N THR A 119 19.12 -3.39 -10.85
CA THR A 119 20.26 -4.19 -10.41
C THR A 119 21.50 -3.31 -10.46
N GLN A 120 22.32 -3.36 -9.43
CA GLN A 120 23.53 -2.55 -9.33
C GLN A 120 24.64 -3.35 -8.68
N MET A 121 25.81 -3.33 -9.28
CA MET A 121 27.02 -3.97 -8.78
C MET A 121 28.18 -2.98 -8.83
N ARG A 122 28.80 -2.71 -7.69
CA ARG A 122 29.95 -1.81 -7.56
C ARG A 122 31.13 -2.53 -6.93
N LYS A 123 32.32 -2.39 -7.51
CA LYS A 123 33.60 -2.90 -6.99
C LYS A 123 34.64 -1.79 -7.04
N GLY A 124 35.18 -1.43 -5.88
CA GLY A 124 36.21 -0.41 -5.74
C GLY A 124 37.50 -0.95 -5.12
N HIS A 125 38.61 -0.35 -5.53
CA HIS A 125 39.93 -0.48 -4.89
C HIS A 125 40.61 0.88 -4.88
N SER A 126 41.19 1.27 -3.75
CA SER A 126 42.05 2.45 -3.68
C SER A 126 43.22 2.22 -2.74
N VAL A 127 44.38 2.76 -3.11
CA VAL A 127 45.62 2.68 -2.35
C VAL A 127 46.30 4.05 -2.33
N GLY A 128 46.76 4.51 -1.17
CA GLY A 128 47.34 5.84 -0.97
C GLY A 128 46.28 6.90 -0.65
N GLU A 129 46.58 8.16 -0.93
CA GLU A 129 45.60 9.26 -0.82
C GLU A 129 44.71 9.32 -2.07
N ALA A 130 43.46 8.90 -1.96
CA ALA A 130 42.50 8.87 -3.06
C ALA A 130 41.21 9.61 -2.68
N ALA A 131 40.80 10.54 -3.55
CA ALA A 131 39.41 10.99 -3.61
C ALA A 131 38.61 9.88 -4.32
N ILE A 132 37.85 9.10 -3.55
CA ILE A 132 37.05 7.98 -4.08
C ILE A 132 35.65 8.42 -4.51
N SER A 133 35.24 9.62 -4.11
CA SER A 133 34.07 10.34 -4.64
C SER A 133 34.29 11.86 -4.49
N ASP A 134 33.36 12.68 -4.98
CA ASP A 134 33.39 14.14 -4.86
C ASP A 134 33.46 14.63 -3.38
N THR A 135 33.11 13.77 -2.42
CA THR A 135 33.01 14.12 -0.99
C THR A 135 33.70 13.15 -0.03
N GLU A 136 34.38 12.10 -0.53
CA GLU A 136 35.09 11.11 0.27
C GLU A 136 36.58 11.07 -0.10
N ARG A 137 37.42 11.46 0.87
CA ARG A 137 38.89 11.40 0.77
C ARG A 137 39.42 10.35 1.72
N PHE A 138 40.33 9.52 1.23
CA PHE A 138 40.85 8.38 1.93
C PHE A 138 42.38 8.32 1.79
N PHE A 139 43.10 8.04 2.88
CA PHE A 139 44.54 7.79 2.91
C PHE A 139 44.79 6.39 3.47
N GLY A 140 45.18 5.43 2.61
CA GLY A 140 45.51 4.06 3.05
C GLY A 140 45.14 2.98 2.03
N TYR A 141 44.66 1.81 2.47
CA TYR A 141 44.07 0.77 1.59
C TYR A 141 42.55 0.65 1.80
N ASN A 142 41.77 0.73 0.71
CA ASN A 142 40.32 0.56 0.74
C ASN A 142 39.80 -0.38 -0.35
N ARG A 143 38.84 -1.23 0.00
CA ARG A 143 38.15 -2.14 -0.91
C ARG A 143 36.66 -2.20 -0.61
N THR A 144 35.85 -1.82 -1.59
CA THR A 144 34.38 -1.84 -1.52
C THR A 144 33.80 -2.85 -2.50
N ARG A 145 32.75 -3.56 -2.08
CA ARG A 145 31.89 -4.39 -2.94
C ARG A 145 30.45 -4.18 -2.53
N MET A 146 29.61 -3.75 -3.45
CA MET A 146 28.18 -3.53 -3.24
C MET A 146 27.41 -4.25 -4.34
N ASN A 147 26.35 -4.96 -3.95
CA ASN A 147 25.35 -5.53 -4.83
C ASN A 147 23.98 -5.07 -4.35
N GLN A 148 23.12 -4.66 -5.26
CA GLN A 148 21.74 -4.28 -5.00
C GLN A 148 20.87 -4.85 -6.10
N ASP A 149 19.72 -5.38 -5.73
CA ASP A 149 18.70 -5.90 -6.63
C ASP A 149 17.34 -5.46 -6.07
N GLY A 150 16.44 -5.04 -6.93
CA GLY A 150 15.11 -4.60 -6.51
C GLY A 150 14.10 -4.76 -7.64
N GLU A 151 12.92 -5.24 -7.28
CA GLU A 151 11.74 -5.29 -8.13
C GLU A 151 10.57 -4.63 -7.41
N GLN A 152 9.82 -3.82 -8.13
CA GLN A 152 8.59 -3.22 -7.64
C GLN A 152 7.49 -3.34 -8.70
N ILE A 153 6.35 -3.92 -8.33
CA ILE A 153 5.15 -4.01 -9.16
C ILE A 153 4.07 -3.18 -8.49
N THR A 154 3.60 -2.15 -9.20
CA THR A 154 2.49 -1.30 -8.74
C THR A 154 1.31 -1.40 -9.69
N HIS A 155 0.12 -1.35 -9.11
CA HIS A 155 -1.14 -1.43 -9.84
C HIS A 155 -1.86 -0.09 -9.83
N LYS A 156 -2.28 0.35 -11.01
CA LYS A 156 -3.15 1.52 -11.19
C LYS A 156 -4.50 1.09 -11.74
N GLY A 157 -5.54 1.19 -10.92
CA GLY A 157 -6.91 0.88 -11.29
C GLY A 157 -7.48 1.67 -12.46
N SER A 158 -8.55 1.13 -13.05
CA SER A 158 -9.44 1.91 -13.90
C SER A 158 -10.33 2.80 -13.05
N GLN A 159 -10.70 3.96 -13.58
CA GLN A 159 -11.62 4.90 -12.95
C GLN A 159 -12.78 5.16 -13.90
N LEU A 160 -13.99 4.75 -13.51
CA LEU A 160 -15.22 4.99 -14.27
C LEU A 160 -16.06 6.01 -13.51
N ALA A 161 -16.29 7.19 -14.09
CA ALA A 161 -16.93 8.28 -13.38
C ALA A 161 -18.07 8.96 -14.15
N SER A 162 -19.06 9.44 -13.40
CA SER A 162 -20.09 10.39 -13.80
C SER A 162 -20.08 11.57 -12.82
N LEU A 163 -19.71 12.76 -13.31
CA LEU A 163 -19.48 13.92 -12.44
C LEU A 163 -20.78 14.52 -11.87
N ASN A 164 -21.88 14.46 -12.62
CA ASN A 164 -23.14 15.11 -12.24
C ASN A 164 -24.36 14.17 -12.29
N SER A 165 -24.17 12.88 -12.56
CA SER A 165 -25.30 11.96 -12.75
C SER A 165 -24.96 10.54 -12.28
N THR A 166 -25.28 9.54 -13.11
CA THR A 166 -25.21 8.12 -12.77
C THR A 166 -24.14 7.37 -13.55
N VAL A 167 -23.59 6.33 -12.93
CA VAL A 167 -22.89 5.25 -13.62
C VAL A 167 -23.80 4.03 -13.67
N ASP A 168 -24.12 3.56 -14.87
CA ASP A 168 -24.97 2.40 -15.10
C ASP A 168 -24.17 1.31 -15.80
N VAL A 169 -24.00 0.16 -15.15
CA VAL A 169 -23.29 -1.00 -15.70
C VAL A 169 -24.25 -2.18 -15.81
N TYR A 170 -24.38 -2.69 -17.02
CA TYR A 170 -25.06 -3.94 -17.31
C TYR A 170 -24.08 -4.92 -17.95
N ALA A 171 -23.75 -5.99 -17.23
CA ALA A 171 -22.97 -7.11 -17.76
C ALA A 171 -23.91 -8.28 -17.98
N GLY A 172 -24.01 -8.80 -19.20
CA GLY A 172 -24.78 -9.97 -19.61
C GLY A 172 -24.37 -11.24 -18.85
N LYS A 173 -23.09 -11.29 -18.49
CA LYS A 173 -22.45 -12.28 -17.62
C LYS A 173 -21.93 -11.59 -16.36
N ASP A 174 -20.63 -11.64 -16.06
CA ASP A 174 -20.09 -11.21 -14.78
C ASP A 174 -19.56 -9.78 -14.83
N TYR A 175 -19.62 -9.11 -13.68
CA TYR A 175 -18.92 -7.85 -13.44
C TYR A 175 -17.67 -8.12 -12.59
N LEU A 176 -16.52 -7.68 -13.08
CA LEU A 176 -15.24 -7.77 -12.37
C LEU A 176 -14.62 -6.38 -12.20
N GLN A 177 -14.26 -6.02 -10.98
CA GLN A 177 -13.52 -4.81 -10.66
C GLN A 177 -12.30 -5.18 -9.81
N THR A 178 -11.11 -4.75 -10.20
CA THR A 178 -9.85 -5.05 -9.49
C THR A 178 -9.11 -3.76 -9.20
N ALA A 179 -8.90 -3.45 -7.92
CA ALA A 179 -8.29 -2.21 -7.41
C ALA A 179 -8.67 -0.95 -8.21
N SER A 180 -9.94 -0.83 -8.56
CA SER A 180 -10.48 0.17 -9.50
C SER A 180 -11.57 0.99 -8.82
N GLU A 181 -11.97 2.09 -9.44
CA GLU A 181 -12.89 3.07 -8.87
C GLU A 181 -14.12 3.28 -9.76
N VAL A 182 -15.31 3.30 -9.14
CA VAL A 182 -16.55 3.68 -9.80
C VAL A 182 -17.20 4.84 -9.03
N LEU A 183 -17.33 5.99 -9.67
CA LEU A 183 -17.69 7.24 -9.00
C LEU A 183 -18.91 7.86 -9.67
N ALA A 184 -19.93 8.20 -8.91
CA ALA A 184 -21.07 8.95 -9.43
C ALA A 184 -21.53 9.98 -8.40
N LYS A 185 -22.10 11.10 -8.86
CA LYS A 185 -22.70 12.06 -7.93
C LYS A 185 -24.01 11.51 -7.34
N GLU A 186 -24.87 11.00 -8.21
CA GLU A 186 -26.21 10.56 -7.82
C GLU A 186 -26.25 9.05 -7.56
N LYS A 187 -25.94 8.22 -8.56
CA LYS A 187 -26.16 6.78 -8.45
C LYS A 187 -25.12 5.95 -9.17
N VAL A 188 -24.65 4.88 -8.53
CA VAL A 188 -23.99 3.75 -9.18
C VAL A 188 -24.95 2.57 -9.20
N ASN A 189 -25.20 2.01 -10.37
CA ASN A 189 -26.08 0.86 -10.56
C ASN A 189 -25.35 -0.21 -11.36
N ILE A 190 -25.04 -1.34 -10.73
CA ILE A 190 -24.32 -2.45 -11.35
C ILE A 190 -25.22 -3.68 -11.33
N ASN A 191 -25.49 -4.21 -12.52
CA ASN A 191 -26.33 -5.38 -12.72
C ASN A 191 -25.59 -6.43 -13.56
N ALA A 192 -25.31 -7.58 -12.96
CA ALA A 192 -24.54 -8.67 -13.55
C ALA A 192 -25.08 -10.02 -13.08
N GLN A 193 -24.70 -11.12 -13.73
CA GLN A 193 -24.97 -12.47 -13.21
C GLN A 193 -24.30 -12.64 -11.85
N ASN A 194 -22.98 -12.43 -11.78
CA ASN A 194 -22.22 -12.30 -10.53
C ASN A 194 -21.44 -10.99 -10.51
N ILE A 195 -21.16 -10.50 -9.29
CA ILE A 195 -20.40 -9.28 -9.07
C ILE A 195 -19.17 -9.65 -8.23
N ILE A 196 -17.98 -9.35 -8.75
CA ILE A 196 -16.70 -9.62 -8.11
C ILE A 196 -15.92 -8.30 -8.05
N ILE A 197 -15.62 -7.85 -6.84
CA ILE A 197 -14.82 -6.64 -6.60
C ILE A 197 -13.65 -7.05 -5.71
N ASN A 198 -12.44 -7.01 -6.27
CA ASN A 198 -11.23 -7.53 -5.65
C ASN A 198 -10.19 -6.42 -5.43
N ASN A 199 -9.22 -6.74 -4.59
CA ASN A 199 -7.96 -6.02 -4.47
C ASN A 199 -6.97 -6.39 -5.59
N ALA A 200 -5.95 -5.56 -5.74
CA ALA A 200 -4.68 -5.92 -6.36
C ALA A 200 -3.59 -5.95 -5.28
N ILE A 201 -2.45 -6.57 -5.58
CA ILE A 201 -1.34 -6.66 -4.63
C ILE A 201 -0.16 -5.91 -5.25
N ASN A 202 0.23 -4.79 -4.64
CA ASN A 202 1.51 -4.17 -4.98
C ASN A 202 2.63 -4.99 -4.37
N HIS A 203 3.58 -5.39 -5.19
CA HIS A 203 4.71 -6.21 -4.78
C HIS A 203 5.97 -5.37 -4.75
N GLN A 204 6.80 -5.56 -3.74
CA GLN A 204 8.13 -4.98 -3.65
C GLN A 204 9.06 -6.02 -3.07
N ASP A 205 10.16 -6.31 -3.76
CA ASP A 205 11.23 -7.20 -3.31
C ASP A 205 12.57 -6.50 -3.52
N ASN A 206 13.30 -6.27 -2.44
CA ASN A 206 14.55 -5.53 -2.46
C ASN A 206 15.61 -6.34 -1.71
N SER A 207 16.79 -6.50 -2.32
CA SER A 207 17.98 -7.04 -1.68
C SER A 207 19.18 -6.10 -1.82
N TYR A 208 19.93 -5.96 -0.74
CA TYR A 208 21.11 -5.13 -0.66
C TYR A 208 22.21 -5.87 0.07
N SER A 209 23.44 -5.82 -0.44
CA SER A 209 24.62 -6.31 0.26
C SER A 209 25.84 -5.45 -0.01
N GLU A 210 26.52 -5.03 1.04
CA GLU A 210 27.75 -4.26 0.95
C GLU A 210 28.83 -4.86 1.85
N SER A 211 30.07 -4.84 1.36
CA SER A 211 31.28 -5.21 2.10
C SER A 211 32.34 -4.16 1.86
N ASP A 212 32.86 -3.62 2.94
CA ASP A 212 33.81 -2.52 2.93
C ASP A 212 34.99 -2.85 3.85
N LEU A 213 36.21 -2.61 3.39
CA LEU A 213 37.45 -2.83 4.11
C LEU A 213 38.29 -1.57 3.99
N LYS A 214 38.51 -0.87 5.10
CA LYS A 214 39.32 0.35 5.19
C LYS A 214 40.49 0.14 6.14
N ILE A 215 41.68 0.56 5.71
CA ILE A 215 42.92 0.53 6.48
C ILE A 215 43.59 1.89 6.27
N GLY A 216 43.44 2.85 7.21
CA GLY A 216 44.05 4.18 7.06
C GLY A 216 43.32 5.35 7.72
N GLN A 217 43.61 6.57 7.28
CA GLN A 217 42.92 7.80 7.69
C GLN A 217 41.86 8.15 6.65
N PHE A 218 40.67 8.59 7.06
CA PHE A 218 39.60 8.88 6.12
C PHE A 218 38.72 10.05 6.55
N SER A 219 38.12 10.70 5.58
CA SER A 219 37.18 11.81 5.77
C SER A 219 36.07 11.73 4.73
N ARG A 220 34.80 11.74 5.17
CA ARG A 220 33.65 11.55 4.27
C ARG A 220 32.45 12.42 4.66
N VAL A 221 31.70 12.83 3.65
CA VAL A 221 30.37 13.44 3.80
C VAL A 221 29.32 12.50 3.20
N LYS A 222 28.45 11.91 4.04
CA LYS A 222 27.31 11.11 3.55
C LYS A 222 26.19 12.04 3.09
N SER A 223 25.72 11.83 1.86
CA SER A 223 24.45 12.35 1.36
C SER A 223 23.69 11.18 0.74
N PRO A 224 22.38 11.00 0.99
CA PRO A 224 21.61 9.95 0.33
C PRO A 224 21.54 10.20 -1.18
N ILE A 225 21.58 9.12 -1.96
CA ILE A 225 21.32 9.15 -3.40
C ILE A 225 19.82 9.39 -3.61
N ILE A 226 19.49 10.24 -4.57
CA ILE A 226 18.16 10.78 -4.85
C ILE A 226 17.37 9.77 -5.70
N ASP A 227 16.14 9.47 -5.29
CA ASP A 227 15.18 8.70 -6.09
C ASP A 227 14.74 9.49 -7.33
N LEU A 228 14.85 8.85 -8.49
CA LEU A 228 14.55 9.42 -9.79
C LEU A 228 13.08 9.19 -10.19
N ILE A 229 12.11 9.62 -9.39
CA ILE A 229 10.71 9.65 -9.84
C ILE A 229 10.46 10.98 -10.55
N ASN A 230 10.84 11.04 -11.82
CA ASN A 230 10.25 12.02 -12.72
C ASN A 230 8.89 11.50 -13.17
N THR A 231 7.83 11.86 -12.43
CA THR A 231 6.46 11.68 -12.91
C THR A 231 6.33 12.44 -14.23
N ILE A 232 6.14 11.70 -15.32
CA ILE A 232 5.86 12.27 -16.64
C ILE A 232 4.49 12.96 -16.55
N GLU A 233 4.52 14.25 -16.20
CA GLU A 233 3.37 15.15 -16.30
C GLU A 233 3.01 15.31 -17.78
N GLY A 234 2.07 14.48 -18.25
CA GLY A 234 1.47 14.62 -19.56
C GLY A 234 0.53 15.83 -19.59
N ALA A 235 1.07 17.05 -19.63
CA ALA A 235 0.32 18.30 -19.78
C ALA A 235 -0.62 18.23 -21.01
N VAL A 236 -1.93 18.29 -20.77
CA VAL A 236 -2.96 18.41 -21.81
C VAL A 236 -3.31 19.89 -21.95
N LYS A 237 -3.11 20.46 -23.15
CA LYS A 237 -3.49 21.84 -23.50
C LYS A 237 -5.00 22.00 -23.80
N ASN A 238 -5.87 21.39 -23.01
CA ASN A 238 -7.32 21.55 -23.12
C ASN A 238 -7.94 21.64 -21.72
N ASP A 239 -8.25 22.88 -21.30
CA ASP A 239 -8.60 23.23 -19.93
C ASP A 239 -9.86 22.49 -19.44
N LYS A 240 -10.93 22.45 -20.26
CA LYS A 240 -12.20 21.80 -19.86
C LYS A 240 -12.09 20.29 -19.67
N ALA A 241 -11.34 19.61 -20.55
CA ALA A 241 -11.12 18.17 -20.43
C ALA A 241 -10.25 17.85 -19.21
N SER A 242 -9.26 18.70 -18.93
CA SER A 242 -8.41 18.62 -17.74
C SER A 242 -9.23 18.80 -16.46
N ASP A 243 -10.17 19.74 -16.44
CA ASP A 243 -10.98 20.03 -15.25
C ASP A 243 -11.92 18.88 -14.87
N ARG A 244 -12.50 18.17 -15.85
CA ARG A 244 -13.31 16.97 -15.59
C ARG A 244 -12.48 15.83 -14.99
N LEU A 245 -11.27 15.62 -15.49
CA LEU A 245 -10.34 14.63 -14.95
C LEU A 245 -9.91 15.01 -13.52
N LYS A 246 -9.63 16.30 -13.26
CA LYS A 246 -9.34 16.80 -11.90
C LYS A 246 -10.53 16.59 -10.96
N ALA A 247 -11.75 16.89 -11.40
CA ALA A 247 -12.96 16.70 -10.61
C ALA A 247 -13.17 15.22 -10.24
N ALA A 248 -12.98 14.29 -11.19
CA ALA A 248 -13.04 12.86 -10.91
C ALA A 248 -11.97 12.43 -9.89
N ASN A 249 -10.75 12.98 -9.96
CA ASN A 249 -9.73 12.74 -8.94
C ASN A 249 -10.13 13.30 -7.58
N VAL A 250 -10.74 14.49 -7.50
CA VAL A 250 -11.25 15.03 -6.23
C VAL A 250 -12.34 14.12 -5.65
N MET A 251 -13.29 13.64 -6.46
CA MET A 251 -14.32 12.67 -6.04
C MET A 251 -13.70 11.37 -5.51
N SER A 252 -12.69 10.82 -6.22
CA SER A 252 -11.95 9.63 -5.80
C SER A 252 -11.35 9.81 -4.41
N VAL A 253 -10.72 10.95 -4.14
CA VAL A 253 -10.03 11.14 -2.87
C VAL A 253 -10.99 11.49 -1.74
N ALA A 254 -12.06 12.25 -2.01
CA ALA A 254 -13.11 12.50 -1.03
C ALA A 254 -13.80 11.20 -0.57
N ALA A 255 -13.98 10.25 -1.49
CA ALA A 255 -14.50 8.91 -1.19
C ALA A 255 -13.63 8.12 -0.17
N GLN A 256 -12.33 8.42 -0.08
CA GLN A 256 -11.40 7.75 0.84
C GLN A 256 -11.56 8.22 2.29
N GLY A 257 -12.21 9.36 2.55
CA GLY A 257 -12.50 9.83 3.91
C GLY A 257 -11.28 10.17 4.79
N TYR A 258 -10.05 10.11 4.28
CA TYR A 258 -8.85 10.50 5.03
C TYR A 258 -8.63 12.01 5.00
N ASN A 259 -8.21 12.59 6.14
CA ASN A 259 -7.88 14.02 6.32
C ASN A 259 -6.90 14.53 5.24
N LEU A 260 -7.45 15.17 4.20
CA LEU A 260 -6.75 15.30 2.93
C LEU A 260 -6.07 16.63 2.65
N TYR A 261 -6.38 17.69 3.40
CA TYR A 261 -5.89 19.01 3.02
C TYR A 261 -4.35 19.14 3.06
N ASN A 262 -3.66 18.29 3.83
CA ASN A 262 -2.22 18.38 4.06
C ASN A 262 -1.35 17.46 3.18
N SER A 263 -1.91 16.42 2.55
CA SER A 263 -1.11 15.39 1.86
C SER A 263 -0.91 15.71 0.38
N ILE A 264 -1.95 16.23 -0.29
CA ILE A 264 -1.90 16.63 -1.71
C ILE A 264 -1.20 17.99 -1.86
N SER A 265 -1.41 18.91 -0.92
CA SER A 265 -0.71 20.20 -0.91
C SER A 265 0.81 20.05 -0.71
N LYS A 266 1.26 19.10 0.14
CA LYS A 266 2.70 18.82 0.33
C LYS A 266 3.37 18.13 -0.86
N MET A 267 2.61 17.46 -1.73
CA MET A 267 3.12 16.88 -2.98
C MET A 267 3.09 17.87 -4.15
N ALA A 268 2.16 18.84 -4.12
CA ALA A 268 2.00 19.87 -5.16
C ALA A 268 2.75 21.18 -4.88
N THR A 269 3.15 21.46 -3.63
CA THR A 269 4.10 22.54 -3.36
C THR A 269 5.48 22.09 -3.78
N LYS A 270 5.90 22.51 -4.98
CA LYS A 270 7.30 22.69 -5.37
C LYS A 270 7.99 23.64 -4.40
N ASP A 271 8.25 23.20 -3.17
CA ASP A 271 9.22 23.83 -2.30
C ASP A 271 10.43 22.90 -2.19
N PRO A 272 11.51 23.17 -2.95
CA PRO A 272 12.75 22.39 -2.93
C PRO A 272 13.49 22.44 -1.59
N LYS A 273 12.93 23.08 -0.55
CA LYS A 273 13.61 23.41 0.70
C LYS A 273 13.14 22.62 1.93
N SER A 274 12.17 21.70 1.82
CA SER A 274 11.74 20.86 2.95
C SER A 274 12.43 19.49 3.04
N ASN A 275 13.37 19.17 2.14
CA ASN A 275 14.33 18.10 2.39
C ASN A 275 15.47 18.66 3.24
N THR A 276 15.34 18.56 4.56
CA THR A 276 16.48 18.77 5.46
C THR A 276 17.47 17.62 5.23
N TYR A 277 18.37 17.78 4.26
CA TYR A 277 19.49 16.87 4.06
C TYR A 277 20.38 16.91 5.31
N LEU A 278 20.39 15.83 6.10
CA LEU A 278 21.32 15.66 7.20
C LEU A 278 22.72 15.35 6.62
N LEU A 279 23.54 16.39 6.49
CA LEU A 279 24.96 16.25 6.15
C LEU A 279 25.71 15.77 7.40
N ARG A 280 26.25 14.55 7.34
CA ARG A 280 27.16 14.02 8.35
C ARG A 280 28.59 14.01 7.80
N VAL A 281 29.45 14.83 8.42
CA VAL A 281 30.88 14.87 8.16
C VAL A 281 31.58 13.99 9.20
N GLU A 282 32.32 12.98 8.75
CA GLU A 282 33.08 12.07 9.62
C GLU A 282 34.56 12.09 9.22
N SER A 283 35.47 12.23 10.18
CA SER A 283 36.92 12.06 9.99
C SER A 283 37.50 11.12 11.04
N GLY A 284 38.25 10.10 10.64
CA GLY A 284 38.80 9.10 11.57
C GLY A 284 40.05 8.37 11.06
N SER A 285 40.75 7.68 11.96
CA SER A 285 41.94 6.86 11.65
C SER A 285 41.79 5.44 12.22
N GLY A 286 42.04 4.40 11.41
CA GLY A 286 41.87 3.02 11.89
C GLY A 286 41.90 1.90 10.84
N VAL A 287 41.72 0.67 11.33
CA VAL A 287 41.41 -0.52 10.51
C VAL A 287 39.96 -0.91 10.77
N ALA A 288 39.15 -0.94 9.73
CA ALA A 288 37.72 -1.26 9.82
C ALA A 288 37.30 -2.16 8.67
N HIS A 289 36.65 -3.27 9.00
CA HIS A 289 35.96 -4.14 8.05
C HIS A 289 34.48 -4.16 8.41
N SER A 290 33.61 -3.93 7.43
CA SER A 290 32.16 -4.00 7.61
C SER A 290 31.49 -4.81 6.51
N ARG A 291 30.42 -5.50 6.88
CA ARG A 291 29.54 -6.27 6.01
C ARG A 291 28.09 -6.01 6.42
N GLN A 292 27.26 -5.72 5.46
CA GLN A 292 25.82 -5.52 5.67
C GLN A 292 25.06 -6.24 4.57
N SER A 293 23.94 -6.85 4.94
CA SER A 293 22.96 -7.36 3.98
C SER A 293 21.55 -7.06 4.49
N GLN A 294 20.67 -6.66 3.60
CA GLN A 294 19.26 -6.41 3.88
C GLN A 294 18.42 -7.04 2.78
N GLU A 295 17.32 -7.67 3.17
CA GLU A 295 16.30 -8.19 2.27
C GLU A 295 14.95 -7.68 2.78
N GLY A 296 14.08 -7.23 1.89
CA GLY A 296 12.75 -6.73 2.23
C GLY A 296 11.74 -7.17 1.18
N LEU A 297 10.60 -7.67 1.63
CA LEU A 297 9.47 -8.04 0.79
C LEU A 297 8.21 -7.34 1.31
N ALA A 298 7.40 -6.79 0.42
CA ALA A 298 6.10 -6.21 0.76
C ALA A 298 5.06 -6.51 -0.32
N ASP A 299 4.00 -7.19 0.08
CA ASP A 299 2.78 -7.42 -0.68
C ASP A 299 1.67 -6.58 -0.06
N ILE A 300 1.35 -5.44 -0.67
CA ILE A 300 0.41 -4.45 -0.13
C ILE A 300 -0.90 -4.55 -0.89
N SER A 301 -1.97 -4.86 -0.14
CA SER A 301 -3.33 -4.89 -0.68
C SER A 301 -3.78 -3.49 -1.09
N VAL A 302 -4.22 -3.34 -2.35
CA VAL A 302 -4.81 -2.12 -2.90
C VAL A 302 -6.28 -2.38 -3.19
N GLY A 303 -7.17 -1.67 -2.49
CA GLY A 303 -8.60 -1.91 -2.55
C GLY A 303 -9.31 -1.29 -3.75
N SER A 304 -10.54 -1.76 -3.99
CA SER A 304 -11.48 -1.18 -4.95
C SER A 304 -12.43 -0.21 -4.26
N ARG A 305 -12.97 0.76 -5.00
CA ARG A 305 -13.88 1.76 -4.44
C ARG A 305 -15.10 2.01 -5.29
N ILE A 306 -16.23 2.24 -4.65
CA ILE A 306 -17.44 2.79 -5.27
C ILE A 306 -17.96 3.91 -4.39
N ASN A 307 -18.16 5.10 -4.96
CA ASN A 307 -18.75 6.23 -4.23
C ASN A 307 -19.89 6.88 -5.01
N ALA A 308 -21.05 6.98 -4.37
CA ALA A 308 -22.22 7.72 -4.85
C ALA A 308 -23.22 7.97 -3.73
N LYS A 309 -24.17 8.89 -3.93
CA LYS A 309 -25.31 9.03 -3.02
C LYS A 309 -26.09 7.71 -2.92
N ASP A 310 -26.36 7.06 -4.05
CA ASP A 310 -27.01 5.74 -4.09
C ASP A 310 -26.13 4.70 -4.78
N ILE A 311 -25.85 3.57 -4.12
CA ILE A 311 -25.12 2.44 -4.69
C ILE A 311 -26.04 1.23 -4.70
N ASN A 312 -26.24 0.65 -5.88
CA ASN A 312 -27.09 -0.53 -6.06
C ASN A 312 -26.35 -1.61 -6.83
N LEU A 313 -26.02 -2.71 -6.15
CA LEU A 313 -25.36 -3.88 -6.74
C LEU A 313 -26.35 -5.06 -6.77
N ILE A 314 -26.68 -5.54 -7.97
CA ILE A 314 -27.60 -6.65 -8.17
C ILE A 314 -26.88 -7.80 -8.89
N ALA A 315 -26.58 -8.87 -8.15
CA ALA A 315 -26.13 -10.14 -8.71
C ALA A 315 -27.35 -10.97 -9.10
N ARG A 316 -27.78 -10.77 -10.34
CA ARG A 316 -29.06 -11.18 -10.88
C ARG A 316 -29.16 -12.70 -11.09
N GLY A 317 -28.03 -13.41 -11.12
CA GLY A 317 -27.96 -14.84 -11.45
C GLY A 317 -28.09 -15.09 -12.95
N ASP A 318 -27.86 -16.32 -13.38
CA ASP A 318 -28.02 -16.69 -14.78
C ASP A 318 -29.51 -16.84 -15.11
N ASP A 319 -29.98 -16.09 -16.11
CA ASP A 319 -31.38 -16.09 -16.57
C ASP A 319 -31.83 -17.47 -17.07
N LYS A 320 -30.90 -18.39 -17.32
CA LYS A 320 -31.18 -19.79 -17.71
C LYS A 320 -31.27 -20.76 -16.53
N GLN A 321 -30.92 -20.34 -15.31
CA GLN A 321 -31.00 -21.21 -14.13
C GLN A 321 -32.44 -21.43 -13.69
N LYS A 322 -32.70 -22.61 -13.12
CA LYS A 322 -34.00 -22.97 -12.57
C LYS A 322 -34.32 -22.08 -11.36
N ALA A 323 -35.62 -21.90 -11.10
CA ALA A 323 -36.06 -21.27 -9.87
C ALA A 323 -35.55 -22.04 -8.64
N ASN A 324 -35.34 -21.31 -7.54
CA ASN A 324 -34.97 -21.88 -6.24
C ASN A 324 -36.12 -22.74 -5.67
N GLU A 325 -35.90 -23.36 -4.51
CA GLU A 325 -36.89 -24.22 -3.83
C GLU A 325 -38.22 -23.49 -3.51
N LYS A 326 -38.23 -22.16 -3.53
CA LYS A 326 -39.41 -21.30 -3.31
C LYS A 326 -40.09 -20.85 -4.61
N GLY A 327 -39.61 -21.28 -5.77
CA GLY A 327 -40.14 -20.88 -7.08
C GLY A 327 -39.68 -19.49 -7.54
N GLU A 328 -38.73 -18.87 -6.85
CA GLU A 328 -38.16 -17.56 -7.22
C GLU A 328 -36.91 -17.73 -8.08
N ARG A 329 -36.52 -16.70 -8.84
CA ARG A 329 -35.27 -16.76 -9.61
C ARG A 329 -34.06 -16.92 -8.68
N GLN A 330 -33.16 -17.85 -9.00
CA GLN A 330 -31.89 -18.00 -8.30
C GLN A 330 -30.97 -16.83 -8.65
N LEU A 331 -30.57 -16.07 -7.64
CA LEU A 331 -29.64 -14.95 -7.79
C LEU A 331 -28.18 -15.45 -7.88
N GLY A 332 -27.28 -14.59 -8.35
CA GLY A 332 -25.84 -14.84 -8.37
C GLY A 332 -25.18 -14.29 -7.11
N SER A 333 -23.85 -14.38 -7.01
CA SER A 333 -23.15 -13.95 -5.79
C SER A 333 -22.49 -12.57 -5.94
N ILE A 334 -22.39 -11.85 -4.83
CA ILE A 334 -21.57 -10.64 -4.70
C ILE A 334 -20.38 -10.99 -3.81
N ASN A 335 -19.17 -10.80 -4.34
CA ASN A 335 -17.91 -11.00 -3.59
C ASN A 335 -17.13 -9.68 -3.60
N LEU A 336 -16.85 -9.16 -2.40
CA LEU A 336 -16.10 -7.94 -2.16
C LEU A 336 -14.87 -8.28 -1.32
N THR A 337 -13.68 -7.90 -1.78
CA THR A 337 -12.41 -8.08 -1.07
C THR A 337 -11.68 -6.74 -1.04
N HIS A 338 -11.34 -6.24 0.15
CA HIS A 338 -10.78 -4.90 0.39
C HIS A 338 -11.48 -3.84 -0.47
N THR A 339 -12.77 -3.65 -0.21
CA THR A 339 -13.63 -2.80 -1.02
C THR A 339 -14.32 -1.77 -0.15
N ASP A 340 -14.23 -0.51 -0.56
CA ASP A 340 -14.99 0.59 0.05
C ASP A 340 -16.20 0.92 -0.83
N LEU A 341 -17.39 0.73 -0.29
CA LEU A 341 -18.66 1.24 -0.82
C LEU A 341 -19.10 2.39 0.08
N THR A 342 -18.99 3.62 -0.40
CA THR A 342 -19.22 4.80 0.43
C THR A 342 -20.20 5.76 -0.23
N SER A 343 -20.90 6.53 0.60
CA SER A 343 -21.71 7.65 0.13
C SER A 343 -21.22 8.95 0.74
N ARG A 344 -20.09 9.45 0.23
CA ARG A 344 -19.45 10.67 0.70
C ARG A 344 -19.50 11.80 -0.32
N ASP A 345 -19.69 13.00 0.18
CA ASP A 345 -19.57 14.24 -0.59
C ASP A 345 -18.10 14.61 -0.82
N GLU A 346 -17.86 15.73 -1.52
CA GLU A 346 -16.52 16.24 -1.83
C GLU A 346 -15.71 16.62 -0.57
N GLN A 347 -16.36 16.80 0.57
CA GLN A 347 -15.74 17.10 1.87
C GLN A 347 -15.47 15.81 2.68
N GLY A 348 -15.81 14.64 2.14
CA GLY A 348 -15.66 13.35 2.81
C GLY A 348 -16.76 13.05 3.84
N LYS A 349 -17.78 13.90 3.94
CA LYS A 349 -18.91 13.70 4.87
C LYS A 349 -19.93 12.75 4.24
N ARG A 350 -20.55 11.91 5.07
CA ARG A 350 -21.66 11.06 4.65
C ARG A 350 -22.80 11.93 4.10
N ILE A 351 -23.25 11.60 2.89
CA ILE A 351 -24.36 12.28 2.21
C ILE A 351 -25.67 11.95 2.94
N GLN A 352 -26.53 12.95 3.11
CA GLN A 352 -27.87 12.72 3.68
C GLN A 352 -28.75 11.91 2.72
N ASP A 353 -29.62 11.07 3.29
CA ASP A 353 -30.52 10.19 2.55
C ASP A 353 -29.81 9.26 1.55
N SER A 354 -28.54 8.97 1.79
CA SER A 354 -27.73 8.11 0.94
C SER A 354 -28.00 6.63 1.21
N SER A 355 -27.90 5.79 0.18
CA SER A 355 -28.20 4.37 0.31
C SER A 355 -27.18 3.46 -0.36
N ILE A 356 -26.90 2.32 0.28
CA ILE A 356 -26.18 1.19 -0.32
C ILE A 356 -27.12 -0.02 -0.27
N MET A 357 -27.36 -0.65 -1.42
CA MET A 357 -28.16 -1.87 -1.51
C MET A 357 -27.40 -2.96 -2.25
N LEU A 358 -27.20 -4.09 -1.57
CA LEU A 358 -26.61 -5.30 -2.13
C LEU A 358 -27.68 -6.38 -2.23
N THR A 359 -27.88 -6.95 -3.43
CA THR A 359 -28.86 -8.01 -3.66
C THR A 359 -28.21 -9.18 -4.40
N GLY A 360 -28.21 -10.37 -3.80
CA GLY A 360 -27.63 -11.57 -4.39
C GLY A 360 -28.10 -12.87 -3.71
N ASN A 361 -27.57 -13.99 -4.13
CA ASN A 361 -27.75 -15.27 -3.46
C ASN A 361 -26.80 -15.39 -2.27
N LYS A 362 -25.52 -15.11 -2.48
CA LYS A 362 -24.53 -15.00 -1.40
C LYS A 362 -23.89 -13.62 -1.42
N LEU A 363 -23.65 -13.07 -0.23
CA LEU A 363 -22.90 -11.83 -0.04
C LEU A 363 -21.63 -12.16 0.75
N ASN A 364 -20.46 -12.03 0.13
CA ASN A 364 -19.18 -12.24 0.79
C ASN A 364 -18.44 -10.90 0.81
N ILE A 365 -18.22 -10.35 2.00
CA ILE A 365 -17.54 -9.07 2.21
C ILE A 365 -16.34 -9.34 3.09
N GLN A 366 -15.14 -9.19 2.53
CA GLN A 366 -13.91 -9.72 3.12
C GLN A 366 -12.81 -8.66 3.14
N ALA A 367 -11.96 -8.70 4.16
CA ALA A 367 -10.73 -7.93 4.19
C ALA A 367 -9.75 -8.42 3.12
N GLY A 368 -8.90 -7.54 2.61
CA GLY A 368 -7.69 -7.92 1.89
C GLY A 368 -6.53 -8.15 2.85
N GLU A 369 -5.48 -8.83 2.39
CA GLU A 369 -4.32 -9.17 3.19
C GLU A 369 -3.09 -8.41 2.68
N THR A 370 -2.35 -7.79 3.59
CA THR A 370 -1.05 -7.18 3.36
C THR A 370 0.00 -7.98 4.12
N HIS A 371 1.08 -8.34 3.44
CA HIS A 371 2.16 -9.15 3.99
C HIS A 371 3.51 -8.46 3.79
N THR A 372 4.31 -8.35 4.84
CA THR A 372 5.64 -7.72 4.77
C THR A 372 6.67 -8.58 5.50
N GLN A 373 7.87 -8.66 4.95
CA GLN A 373 9.00 -9.34 5.56
C GLN A 373 10.26 -8.49 5.45
N PHE A 374 11.12 -8.56 6.46
CA PHE A 374 12.38 -7.86 6.51
C PHE A 374 13.45 -8.74 7.16
N LYS A 375 14.63 -8.84 6.55
CA LYS A 375 15.79 -9.53 7.11
C LYS A 375 17.00 -8.62 7.03
N GLY A 376 17.55 -8.28 8.19
CA GLY A 376 18.78 -7.49 8.32
C GLY A 376 19.91 -8.36 8.83
N ARG A 377 21.12 -8.19 8.28
CA ARG A 377 22.36 -8.68 8.90
C ARG A 377 23.41 -7.60 8.80
N ASN A 378 24.11 -7.36 9.89
CA ASN A 378 25.26 -6.49 9.92
C ASN A 378 26.41 -7.17 10.68
N GLN A 379 27.63 -6.90 10.25
CA GLN A 379 28.85 -7.30 10.92
C GLN A 379 29.89 -6.21 10.73
N SER A 380 30.46 -5.70 11.80
CA SER A 380 31.58 -4.76 11.76
C SER A 380 32.68 -5.23 12.69
N VAL A 381 33.94 -5.08 12.28
CA VAL A 381 35.10 -5.31 13.13
C VAL A 381 36.10 -4.21 12.84
N GLY A 382 36.46 -3.43 13.85
CA GLY A 382 37.45 -2.38 13.66
C GLY A 382 37.79 -1.60 14.91
N VAL A 383 38.92 -0.90 14.81
CA VAL A 383 39.37 0.12 15.77
C VAL A 383 39.45 1.42 15.00
N GLU A 384 38.57 2.37 15.30
CA GLU A 384 38.48 3.67 14.64
C GLU A 384 38.24 4.76 15.68
N VAL A 385 39.09 5.79 15.70
CA VAL A 385 38.87 7.01 16.51
C VAL A 385 38.65 8.17 15.56
N GLY A 386 37.57 8.93 15.75
CA GLY A 386 37.18 9.99 14.84
C GLY A 386 36.31 11.08 15.47
N MET A 387 36.13 12.17 14.72
CA MET A 387 35.26 13.28 15.05
C MET A 387 34.12 13.32 14.03
N ALA A 388 32.89 13.49 14.50
CA ALA A 388 31.70 13.64 13.65
C ALA A 388 30.99 14.95 13.97
N ALA A 389 30.58 15.65 12.93
CA ALA A 389 29.72 16.84 13.02
C ALA A 389 28.47 16.62 12.16
N THR A 390 27.30 16.94 12.74
CA THR A 390 26.01 16.95 12.06
C THR A 390 25.54 18.39 11.87
N VAL A 391 25.15 18.77 10.66
CA VAL A 391 24.66 20.12 10.35
C VAL A 391 23.14 20.07 10.14
N GLY A 392 22.38 20.76 11.01
CA GLY A 392 20.91 20.77 11.05
C GLY A 392 20.34 21.60 12.23
N ALA A 393 19.01 21.63 12.39
CA ALA A 393 18.30 22.48 13.39
C ALA A 393 18.70 22.24 14.86
N GLN A 394 19.44 21.16 15.14
CA GLN A 394 20.22 20.96 16.36
C GLN A 394 21.64 20.54 15.95
N THR A 395 22.56 21.50 15.84
CA THR A 395 23.97 21.27 15.47
C THR A 395 24.74 20.71 16.66
N GLY A 396 25.48 19.61 16.48
CA GLY A 396 26.29 18.99 17.53
C GLY A 396 27.64 18.49 17.00
N VAL A 397 28.70 18.66 17.81
CA VAL A 397 30.04 18.12 17.57
C VAL A 397 30.27 16.97 18.53
N GLY A 398 30.62 15.78 18.02
CA GLY A 398 30.86 14.59 18.84
C GLY A 398 32.20 13.93 18.50
N VAL A 399 32.93 13.48 19.52
CA VAL A 399 34.09 12.59 19.37
C VAL A 399 33.59 11.15 19.52
N TYR A 400 33.91 10.27 18.58
CA TYR A 400 33.57 8.86 18.66
C TYR A 400 34.83 7.99 18.61
N ALA A 401 34.86 6.96 19.47
CA ALA A 401 35.85 5.90 19.42
C ALA A 401 35.11 4.57 19.30
N ARG A 402 35.35 3.85 18.21
CA ARG A 402 34.81 2.51 17.94
C ARG A 402 35.91 1.50 18.19
N VAL A 403 35.81 0.77 19.30
CA VAL A 403 36.66 -0.39 19.59
C VAL A 403 35.72 -1.57 19.81
N GLY A 404 35.61 -2.47 18.82
CA GLY A 404 34.79 -3.66 18.98
C GLY A 404 34.33 -4.32 17.68
N GLY A 405 34.08 -5.63 17.78
CA GLY A 405 33.30 -6.37 16.79
C GLY A 405 31.81 -6.25 17.12
N SER A 406 30.99 -5.84 16.15
CA SER A 406 29.54 -5.88 16.26
C SER A 406 28.97 -6.86 15.23
N SER A 407 27.93 -7.60 15.63
CA SER A 407 27.15 -8.43 14.72
C SER A 407 25.69 -8.33 15.10
N GLY A 408 24.85 -7.99 14.13
CA GLY A 408 23.41 -7.86 14.25
C GLY A 408 22.71 -8.75 13.25
N LYS A 409 21.61 -9.36 13.66
CA LYS A 409 20.64 -10.01 12.79
C LYS A 409 19.24 -9.57 13.20
N GLU A 410 18.46 -9.10 12.24
CA GLU A 410 17.02 -8.86 12.37
C GLU A 410 16.24 -9.77 11.42
N ASP A 411 15.05 -10.13 11.86
CA ASP A 411 14.06 -10.89 11.12
C ASP A 411 12.68 -10.38 11.56
N GLY A 412 11.96 -9.76 10.64
CA GLY A 412 10.64 -9.17 10.86
C GLY A 412 9.65 -9.69 9.84
N GLU A 413 8.44 -9.95 10.28
CA GLU A 413 7.33 -10.39 9.45
C GLU A 413 6.04 -9.79 10.01
N SER A 414 5.21 -9.21 9.14
CA SER A 414 3.92 -8.64 9.52
C SER A 414 2.87 -8.98 8.47
N LYS A 415 1.72 -9.47 8.95
CA LYS A 415 0.53 -9.78 8.18
C LYS A 415 -0.62 -8.97 8.75
N THR A 416 -1.18 -8.06 7.95
CA THR A 416 -2.26 -7.16 8.36
C THR A 416 -3.45 -7.30 7.42
N TYR A 417 -4.65 -7.07 7.94
CA TYR A 417 -5.87 -7.11 7.17
C TYR A 417 -6.40 -5.70 6.91
N GLN A 418 -6.84 -5.46 5.67
CA GLN A 418 -7.44 -4.20 5.22
C GLN A 418 -8.93 -4.43 5.00
N ALA A 419 -9.77 -3.90 5.89
CA ALA A 419 -11.20 -4.18 5.86
C ALA A 419 -11.90 -3.71 4.58
N SER A 420 -13.00 -4.37 4.24
CA SER A 420 -14.01 -3.77 3.37
C SER A 420 -14.99 -2.94 4.19
N HIS A 421 -15.37 -1.78 3.68
CA HIS A 421 -16.28 -0.85 4.34
C HIS A 421 -17.52 -0.59 3.50
N LEU A 422 -18.69 -0.73 4.10
CA LEU A 422 -19.94 -0.20 3.56
C LEU A 422 -20.40 0.94 4.47
N ASP A 423 -20.45 2.17 3.97
CA ASP A 423 -20.79 3.36 4.77
C ASP A 423 -21.76 4.31 4.03
N ALA A 424 -23.02 4.34 4.48
CA ALA A 424 -24.07 5.22 3.97
C ALA A 424 -25.13 5.54 5.05
N GLN A 425 -26.08 6.44 4.77
CA GLN A 425 -27.17 6.72 5.70
C GLN A 425 -28.04 5.47 5.91
N THR A 426 -28.31 4.71 4.85
CA THR A 426 -28.98 3.41 4.93
C THR A 426 -28.21 2.35 4.17
N VAL A 427 -27.86 1.24 4.83
CA VAL A 427 -27.27 0.07 4.17
C VAL A 427 -28.26 -1.09 4.21
N THR A 428 -28.52 -1.69 3.05
CA THR A 428 -29.44 -2.83 2.90
C THR A 428 -28.71 -4.02 2.27
N LEU A 429 -28.67 -5.14 2.98
CA LEU A 429 -28.11 -6.41 2.53
C LEU A 429 -29.24 -7.41 2.31
N ASN A 430 -29.44 -7.87 1.08
CA ASN A 430 -30.45 -8.86 0.72
C ASN A 430 -29.76 -10.10 0.13
N SER A 431 -29.74 -11.21 0.88
CA SER A 431 -29.20 -12.49 0.41
C SER A 431 -30.27 -13.59 0.41
N GLN A 432 -30.38 -14.37 -0.67
CA GLN A 432 -31.23 -15.58 -0.66
C GLN A 432 -30.61 -16.71 0.20
N GLY A 433 -29.30 -16.75 0.31
CA GLY A 433 -28.51 -17.68 1.13
C GLY A 433 -27.66 -16.94 2.15
N ASP A 434 -26.40 -17.35 2.30
CA ASP A 434 -25.51 -16.87 3.36
C ASP A 434 -24.93 -15.47 3.09
N THR A 435 -24.69 -14.72 4.17
CA THR A 435 -23.93 -13.47 4.17
C THR A 435 -22.73 -13.60 5.11
N ASN A 436 -21.53 -13.30 4.61
CA ASN A 436 -20.27 -13.37 5.36
C ASN A 436 -19.60 -11.99 5.41
N LEU A 437 -19.30 -11.51 6.62
CA LEU A 437 -18.48 -10.33 6.89
C LEU A 437 -17.19 -10.80 7.58
N LEU A 438 -16.08 -10.89 6.82
CA LEU A 438 -14.79 -11.36 7.33
C LEU A 438 -13.81 -10.18 7.39
N GLY A 439 -13.42 -9.77 8.60
CA GLY A 439 -12.59 -8.59 8.84
C GLY A 439 -13.16 -7.31 8.24
N SER A 440 -14.49 -7.20 8.12
CA SER A 440 -15.15 -6.14 7.35
C SER A 440 -16.30 -5.49 8.11
N GLN A 441 -16.59 -4.23 7.78
CA GLN A 441 -17.54 -3.40 8.49
C GLN A 441 -18.69 -2.93 7.61
N VAL A 442 -19.89 -2.96 8.17
CA VAL A 442 -21.10 -2.37 7.60
C VAL A 442 -21.59 -1.31 8.57
N LYS A 443 -21.58 -0.05 8.16
CA LYS A 443 -21.95 1.10 8.96
C LYS A 443 -23.05 1.91 8.29
N GLY A 444 -24.02 2.35 9.08
CA GLY A 444 -24.96 3.37 8.63
C GLY A 444 -25.85 3.88 9.74
N ASN A 445 -26.64 4.93 9.44
CA ASN A 445 -27.66 5.36 10.39
C ASN A 445 -28.70 4.25 10.61
N THR A 446 -29.14 3.62 9.51
CA THR A 446 -29.96 2.41 9.53
C THR A 446 -29.26 1.29 8.77
N VAL A 447 -29.24 0.08 9.34
CA VAL A 447 -28.75 -1.11 8.63
C VAL A 447 -29.85 -2.17 8.57
N ASN A 448 -30.25 -2.57 7.37
CA ASN A 448 -31.20 -3.63 7.12
C ASN A 448 -30.46 -4.85 6.56
N ALA A 449 -30.61 -6.03 7.17
CA ALA A 449 -30.03 -7.26 6.65
C ALA A 449 -31.08 -8.37 6.58
N ASN A 450 -31.48 -8.73 5.38
CA ASN A 450 -32.38 -9.84 5.08
C ASN A 450 -31.54 -11.01 4.55
N VAL A 451 -31.18 -11.93 5.44
CA VAL A 451 -30.27 -13.03 5.17
C VAL A 451 -31.05 -14.34 5.13
N GLY A 452 -31.20 -14.92 3.94
CA GLY A 452 -31.96 -16.15 3.76
C GLY A 452 -31.33 -17.37 4.42
N GLY A 453 -30.02 -17.36 4.71
CA GLY A 453 -29.27 -18.42 5.38
C GLY A 453 -28.55 -17.97 6.65
N LYS A 454 -27.26 -18.27 6.76
CA LYS A 454 -26.38 -17.88 7.87
C LYS A 454 -25.81 -16.48 7.66
N LEU A 455 -25.87 -15.64 8.69
CA LEU A 455 -25.08 -14.43 8.83
C LEU A 455 -23.82 -14.75 9.64
N ASN A 456 -22.65 -14.71 9.02
CA ASN A 456 -21.36 -14.93 9.65
C ASN A 456 -20.59 -13.61 9.76
N ILE A 457 -20.15 -13.24 10.96
CA ILE A 457 -19.32 -12.05 11.19
C ILE A 457 -18.07 -12.52 11.93
N GLU A 458 -16.91 -12.38 11.33
CA GLU A 458 -15.63 -12.83 11.88
C GLU A 458 -14.60 -11.71 11.80
N SER A 459 -14.06 -11.30 12.94
CA SER A 459 -12.91 -10.40 12.99
C SER A 459 -11.63 -11.17 12.65
N LEU A 460 -10.67 -10.51 12.02
CA LEU A 460 -9.38 -11.09 11.67
C LEU A 460 -8.28 -10.44 12.52
N GLN A 461 -7.29 -11.26 12.92
CA GLN A 461 -6.17 -10.78 13.73
C GLN A 461 -4.97 -10.49 12.85
N ASP A 462 -4.47 -9.26 12.95
CA ASP A 462 -3.17 -8.89 12.42
C ASP A 462 -2.08 -9.60 13.23
N GLU A 463 -1.03 -10.05 12.56
CA GLU A 463 0.06 -10.79 13.14
C GLU A 463 1.39 -10.11 12.85
N GLU A 464 2.17 -9.84 13.90
CA GLU A 464 3.50 -9.24 13.82
C GLU A 464 4.49 -10.12 14.56
N ARG A 465 5.63 -10.39 13.94
CA ARG A 465 6.73 -11.17 14.50
C ARG A 465 8.02 -10.43 14.24
N PHE A 466 8.80 -10.21 15.30
CA PHE A 466 10.09 -9.56 15.19
C PHE A 466 11.12 -10.27 16.05
N LYS A 467 12.31 -10.51 15.51
CA LYS A 467 13.43 -11.14 16.18
C LYS A 467 14.68 -10.36 15.89
N THR A 468 15.37 -9.94 16.95
CA THR A 468 16.67 -9.28 16.87
C THR A 468 17.69 -10.02 17.70
N LYS A 469 18.91 -10.07 17.17
CA LYS A 469 20.09 -10.53 17.88
C LYS A 469 21.23 -9.59 17.56
N SER A 470 21.72 -8.87 18.55
CA SER A 470 22.90 -8.01 18.44
C SER A 470 23.92 -8.41 19.50
N SER A 471 25.20 -8.46 19.09
CA SER A 471 26.35 -8.60 19.98
C SER A 471 27.38 -7.53 19.64
N GLY A 472 27.93 -6.82 20.63
CA GLY A 472 28.94 -5.78 20.45
C GLY A 472 28.48 -4.39 20.89
N GLY A 473 29.42 -3.45 20.99
CA GLY A 473 29.16 -2.08 21.47
C GLY A 473 28.77 -1.10 20.35
N GLY A 474 27.70 -0.33 20.57
CA GLY A 474 27.40 0.89 19.82
C GLY A 474 26.61 0.72 18.51
N LEU A 475 25.45 0.07 18.55
CA LEU A 475 24.46 0.17 17.47
C LEU A 475 23.28 1.05 17.89
N GLU A 476 23.01 2.05 17.06
CA GLU A 476 21.72 2.74 16.98
C GLU A 476 20.93 2.00 15.90
N VAL A 477 19.77 1.45 16.25
CA VAL A 477 18.92 0.73 15.31
C VAL A 477 17.56 1.41 15.32
N GLU A 478 17.19 2.00 14.18
CA GLU A 478 15.90 2.64 13.98
C GLU A 478 15.10 1.77 13.00
N PHE A 479 13.97 1.23 13.45
CA PHE A 479 13.02 0.52 12.60
C PHE A 479 11.66 1.16 12.76
N GLY A 480 11.02 1.52 11.65
CA GLY A 480 9.62 1.90 11.60
C GLY A 480 8.88 0.99 10.62
N PHE A 481 7.95 0.19 11.15
CA PHE A 481 6.76 -0.20 10.40
C PHE A 481 5.67 0.84 10.74
N GLY A 482 4.71 1.06 9.84
CA GLY A 482 3.75 2.17 9.88
C GLY A 482 3.28 2.62 11.27
N ASN A 483 3.14 3.95 11.42
CA ASN A 483 2.73 4.69 12.61
C ASN A 483 3.27 4.15 13.95
N ASN A 484 4.49 4.62 14.26
CA ASN A 484 4.86 5.13 15.59
C ASN A 484 5.63 4.22 16.55
N TRP A 485 6.52 3.34 16.08
CA TRP A 485 7.50 2.67 16.95
C TRP A 485 8.94 2.95 16.47
N SER A 486 9.79 3.41 17.39
CA SER A 486 11.25 3.52 17.26
C SER A 486 11.87 3.03 18.57
N VAL A 487 12.68 1.97 18.54
CA VAL A 487 13.41 1.47 19.72
C VAL A 487 14.87 1.90 19.60
N SER A 488 15.25 3.00 20.26
CA SER A 488 16.64 3.39 20.45
C SER A 488 17.17 2.83 21.78
N GLY A 489 18.20 1.98 21.76
CA GLY A 489 18.81 1.46 22.98
C GLY A 489 20.28 1.05 22.81
N TYR A 490 21.16 1.61 23.65
CA TYR A 490 22.58 1.25 23.71
C TYR A 490 22.80 0.02 24.61
N GLY A 491 23.27 -1.11 24.09
CA GLY A 491 23.58 -2.31 24.88
C GLY A 491 24.55 -3.30 24.20
N ASN A 492 25.44 -3.94 24.98
CA ASN A 492 26.60 -4.72 24.51
C ASN A 492 26.30 -6.17 24.07
N ALA A 493 25.11 -6.69 24.37
CA ALA A 493 24.51 -7.85 23.72
C ALA A 493 23.02 -7.84 24.03
N SER A 494 22.18 -7.88 23.01
CA SER A 494 20.73 -7.88 23.18
C SER A 494 20.08 -8.89 22.25
N LYS A 495 19.14 -9.65 22.79
CA LYS A 495 18.24 -10.52 22.02
C LYS A 495 16.82 -10.09 22.35
N GLY A 496 16.11 -9.62 21.34
CA GLY A 496 14.69 -9.29 21.42
C GLY A 496 13.88 -10.27 20.60
N THR A 497 12.77 -10.77 21.13
CA THR A 497 11.73 -11.37 20.30
C THR A 497 10.39 -10.81 20.72
N THR A 498 9.63 -10.33 19.74
CA THR A 498 8.28 -9.79 19.95
C THR A 498 7.33 -10.53 19.02
N HIS A 499 6.19 -10.91 19.55
CA HIS A 499 5.09 -11.49 18.79
C HIS A 499 3.79 -10.83 19.23
N ARG A 500 3.01 -10.36 18.27
CA ARG A 500 1.70 -9.76 18.49
C ARG A 500 0.70 -10.39 17.54
N LYS A 501 -0.48 -10.68 18.05
CA LYS A 501 -1.63 -11.17 17.29
C LYS A 501 -2.87 -10.47 17.81
N GLN A 502 -3.40 -9.51 17.06
CA GLN A 502 -4.45 -8.63 17.55
C GLN A 502 -5.48 -8.28 16.48
N VAL A 503 -6.76 -8.26 16.85
CA VAL A 503 -7.80 -7.62 16.04
C VAL A 503 -7.60 -6.10 16.08
N ASN A 504 -7.08 -5.51 14.99
CA ASN A 504 -6.97 -4.05 14.88
C ASN A 504 -8.31 -3.41 14.46
N GLU A 505 -9.08 -4.10 13.63
CA GLU A 505 -10.36 -3.63 13.14
C GLU A 505 -11.43 -4.71 13.35
N GLN A 506 -12.45 -4.38 14.14
CA GLN A 506 -13.51 -5.33 14.49
C GLN A 506 -14.51 -5.47 13.33
N ALA A 507 -14.72 -6.69 12.85
CA ALA A 507 -15.76 -6.96 11.87
C ALA A 507 -17.14 -6.77 12.52
N GLY A 508 -18.08 -6.16 11.79
CA GLY A 508 -19.39 -5.93 12.39
C GLY A 508 -20.40 -5.17 11.56
N ILE A 509 -21.60 -5.13 12.11
CA ILE A 509 -22.70 -4.28 11.67
C ILE A 509 -22.92 -3.21 12.75
N PHE A 510 -22.72 -1.95 12.38
CA PHE A 510 -22.78 -0.80 13.26
C PHE A 510 -23.86 0.17 12.78
N ALA A 511 -24.98 0.21 13.50
CA ALA A 511 -26.05 1.16 13.26
C ALA A 511 -25.95 2.39 14.19
N GLU A 512 -26.50 3.52 13.77
CA GLU A 512 -26.62 4.72 14.61
C GLU A 512 -28.08 4.88 15.06
N GLU A 513 -28.63 6.09 15.06
CA GLU A 513 -29.97 6.38 15.61
C GLU A 513 -31.11 5.64 14.91
N GLY A 514 -30.92 5.33 13.62
CA GLY A 514 -31.86 4.56 12.82
C GLY A 514 -31.87 3.06 13.08
N GLY A 515 -30.92 2.54 13.88
CA GLY A 515 -30.88 1.17 14.35
C GLY A 515 -30.64 0.09 13.29
N TYR A 516 -30.46 -1.16 13.75
CA TYR A 516 -30.32 -2.32 12.86
C TYR A 516 -31.60 -3.15 12.80
N HIS A 517 -31.94 -3.66 11.62
CA HIS A 517 -33.05 -4.57 11.39
C HIS A 517 -32.52 -5.81 10.67
N ILE A 518 -32.18 -6.83 11.44
CA ILE A 518 -31.53 -8.05 10.93
C ILE A 518 -32.50 -9.21 11.05
N ASN A 519 -32.70 -9.92 9.94
CA ASN A 519 -33.45 -11.17 9.86
C ASN A 519 -32.56 -12.22 9.20
N ALA A 520 -32.18 -13.27 9.95
CA ALA A 520 -31.33 -14.36 9.48
C ALA A 520 -31.81 -15.70 10.02
N GLN A 521 -31.49 -16.82 9.38
CA GLN A 521 -31.79 -18.13 10.00
C GLN A 521 -30.87 -18.39 11.19
N ASN A 522 -29.57 -18.15 11.00
CA ASN A 522 -28.54 -18.34 12.02
C ASN A 522 -27.58 -17.15 12.00
N VAL A 523 -27.10 -16.76 13.17
CA VAL A 523 -26.08 -15.71 13.33
C VAL A 523 -24.89 -16.31 14.07
N HIS A 524 -23.69 -16.10 13.52
CA HIS A 524 -22.44 -16.50 14.14
C HIS A 524 -21.49 -15.31 14.20
N LEU A 525 -21.00 -15.02 15.41
CA LEU A 525 -20.08 -13.92 15.69
C LEU A 525 -18.76 -14.51 16.20
N LYS A 526 -17.65 -14.30 15.49
CA LYS A 526 -16.32 -14.69 15.97
C LYS A 526 -15.46 -13.44 16.14
N GLY A 527 -15.36 -12.96 17.38
CA GLY A 527 -14.79 -11.64 17.70
C GLY A 527 -15.50 -10.46 16.99
N GLY A 528 -16.65 -10.71 16.34
CA GLY A 528 -17.41 -9.74 15.56
C GLY A 528 -18.57 -9.14 16.36
N ALA A 529 -19.06 -7.97 15.93
CA ALA A 529 -20.09 -7.22 16.65
C ALA A 529 -21.31 -6.87 15.80
N ILE A 530 -22.48 -6.82 16.46
CA ILE A 530 -23.67 -6.15 15.95
C ILE A 530 -24.05 -5.13 17.01
N ALA A 531 -23.94 -3.85 16.69
CA ALA A 531 -24.13 -2.76 17.65
C ALA A 531 -24.96 -1.62 17.07
N SER A 532 -25.61 -0.88 17.97
CA SER A 532 -26.42 0.29 17.63
C SER A 532 -26.33 1.35 18.72
N THR A 533 -26.38 2.63 18.34
CA THR A 533 -26.55 3.73 19.33
C THR A 533 -27.98 3.85 19.82
N ASN A 534 -28.97 3.30 19.08
CA ASN A 534 -30.38 3.29 19.46
C ASN A 534 -30.91 1.86 19.61
N PRO A 535 -30.86 1.26 20.82
CA PRO A 535 -31.33 -0.11 21.05
C PRO A 535 -32.84 -0.27 20.86
N THR A 536 -33.64 0.79 21.07
CA THR A 536 -35.10 0.71 20.93
C THR A 536 -35.56 0.58 19.48
N ASN A 537 -34.74 1.06 18.54
CA ASN A 537 -34.97 0.97 17.11
C ASN A 537 -34.15 -0.14 16.46
N SER A 538 -33.67 -1.11 17.25
CA SER A 538 -32.80 -2.19 16.78
C SER A 538 -33.40 -3.56 17.08
N LYS A 539 -33.54 -4.39 16.05
CA LYS A 539 -34.13 -5.73 16.14
C LYS A 539 -33.27 -6.76 15.42
N LEU A 540 -32.90 -7.81 16.15
CA LEU A 540 -32.27 -9.02 15.63
C LEU A 540 -33.28 -10.17 15.69
N ALA A 541 -33.71 -10.67 14.53
CA ALA A 541 -34.53 -11.87 14.38
C ALA A 541 -33.66 -13.02 13.85
N THR A 542 -33.48 -14.06 14.65
CA THR A 542 -32.73 -15.27 14.27
C THR A 542 -33.24 -16.50 15.02
N ASN A 543 -33.09 -17.69 14.42
CA ASN A 543 -33.40 -18.95 15.10
C ASN A 543 -32.28 -19.37 16.06
N LYS A 544 -31.03 -19.00 15.74
CA LYS A 544 -29.86 -19.34 16.55
C LYS A 544 -28.83 -18.21 16.50
N LEU A 545 -28.30 -17.84 17.67
CA LEU A 545 -27.15 -16.96 17.82
C LEU A 545 -26.02 -17.76 18.46
N THR A 546 -24.83 -17.72 17.87
CA THR A 546 -23.61 -18.33 18.39
C THR A 546 -22.50 -17.28 18.41
N PHE A 547 -21.65 -17.34 19.42
CA PHE A 547 -20.50 -16.45 19.53
C PHE A 547 -19.24 -17.23 19.92
N GLU A 548 -18.09 -16.76 19.46
CA GLU A 548 -16.75 -17.21 19.79
C GLU A 548 -15.88 -15.98 20.02
N ASP A 549 -15.11 -15.97 21.10
CA ASP A 549 -14.22 -14.86 21.42
C ASP A 549 -12.89 -15.03 20.70
N ILE A 550 -12.27 -13.91 20.32
CA ILE A 550 -10.90 -13.86 19.82
C ILE A 550 -10.03 -13.26 20.93
N GLN A 551 -9.05 -14.04 21.40
CA GLN A 551 -8.07 -13.58 22.38
C GLN A 551 -6.91 -12.90 21.65
N ASN A 552 -6.63 -11.65 22.02
CA ASN A 552 -5.45 -10.95 21.53
C ASN A 552 -4.23 -11.41 22.33
N GLU A 553 -3.13 -11.62 21.63
CA GLU A 553 -1.90 -12.11 22.22
C GLU A 553 -0.80 -11.09 21.96
N SER A 554 -0.05 -10.72 23.00
CA SER A 554 1.16 -9.93 22.87
C SER A 554 2.20 -10.49 23.82
N SER A 555 3.35 -10.86 23.27
CA SER A 555 4.49 -11.30 24.06
C SER A 555 5.74 -10.58 23.58
N SER A 556 6.51 -10.08 24.54
CA SER A 556 7.81 -9.46 24.26
C SER A 556 8.81 -10.00 25.26
N SER A 557 9.91 -10.55 24.77
CA SER A 557 11.05 -10.93 25.59
C SER A 557 12.28 -10.21 25.09
N ALA A 558 12.91 -9.47 26.01
CA ALA A 558 14.16 -8.77 25.75
C ALA A 558 15.17 -9.21 26.81
N ALA A 559 16.26 -9.84 26.36
CA ALA A 559 17.41 -10.11 27.19
C ALA A 559 18.52 -9.15 26.77
N SER A 560 18.96 -8.30 27.69
CA SER A 560 20.12 -7.42 27.48
C SER A 560 21.19 -7.73 28.52
N ALA A 561 22.40 -8.05 28.07
CA ALA A 561 23.57 -8.12 28.93
C ALA A 561 24.40 -6.85 28.71
N SER A 562 24.40 -5.94 29.68
CA SER A 562 25.26 -4.76 29.66
C SER A 562 26.41 -4.95 30.66
N ILE A 563 27.65 -4.99 30.16
CA ILE A 563 28.82 -4.82 31.02
C ILE A 563 29.04 -3.31 31.15
N SER A 564 28.49 -2.70 32.19
CA SER A 564 28.85 -1.33 32.61
C SER A 564 29.72 -1.44 33.86
N GLY A 565 30.90 -0.82 33.84
CA GLY A 565 31.81 -0.77 34.98
C GLY A 565 31.27 0.10 36.13
N SER A 566 30.26 -0.40 36.84
CA SER A 566 29.89 -0.01 38.20
C SER A 566 28.96 -1.09 38.76
N ILE A 567 29.36 -1.75 39.83
CA ILE A 567 28.69 -2.88 40.46
C ILE A 567 27.23 -2.52 40.82
N LYS A 568 26.25 -3.15 40.16
CA LYS A 568 24.93 -3.50 40.73
C LYS A 568 24.16 -4.46 39.83
N GLU A 569 23.70 -5.55 40.46
CA GLU A 569 22.85 -6.67 40.04
C GLU A 569 21.89 -6.44 38.85
N SER A 570 21.94 -7.35 37.89
CA SER A 570 20.96 -7.51 36.80
C SER A 570 19.63 -8.03 37.34
N LYS A 571 18.52 -7.32 37.07
CA LYS A 571 17.17 -7.85 37.25
C LYS A 571 16.60 -8.26 35.89
N GLU A 572 16.22 -9.53 35.76
CA GLU A 572 15.22 -9.95 34.79
C GLU A 572 13.94 -9.14 35.03
N LYS A 573 13.38 -8.52 33.98
CA LYS A 573 12.05 -7.90 34.03
C LYS A 573 11.16 -8.65 33.04
N TRP A 574 10.34 -9.54 33.59
CA TRP A 574 9.12 -10.00 32.95
C TRP A 574 8.12 -8.85 33.04
N VAL A 575 7.61 -8.38 31.89
CA VAL A 575 6.44 -7.50 31.84
C VAL A 575 5.34 -8.31 31.20
N ASP A 576 4.52 -8.94 32.03
CA ASP A 576 3.22 -9.44 31.60
C ASP A 576 2.33 -8.21 31.38
N ASN A 577 2.07 -7.89 30.12
CA ASN A 577 0.98 -7.01 29.75
C ASN A 577 -0.17 -7.90 29.27
N GLU A 578 -0.98 -8.38 30.21
CA GLU A 578 -2.33 -8.82 29.90
C GLU A 578 -3.16 -7.57 29.56
N THR A 579 -3.58 -7.46 28.30
CA THR A 579 -4.63 -6.52 27.86
C THR A 579 -5.46 -7.14 26.76
#